data_AF-A0A135VU59-F1
#
_entry.id   AF-A0A135VU59-F1
#
_cell.length_a   1.000
_cell.length_b   1.000
_cell.length_c   1.000
_cell.angle_alpha   90.00
_cell.angle_beta   90.00
_cell.angle_gamma   90.00
#
_symmetry.space_group_name_H-M   'P 1'
#
loop_
_entity.id
_entity.type
_entity.pdbx_description
1 polymer ?
#
loop_
_entity_poly.entity_id
_entity_poly.type
_entity_poly.pdbx_seq_one_letter_code
_entity_poly.pdbx_strand_id
1 'polypeptide(L)'
;MVDAQDVRDVLAKLSTLRVHDDTINKQIGLANTIVENESADGILEATLESARLVIATHLTLAAYAAKLERSVGAVPAEVASQLAFWKTQRDIHMGYIKRDTPTIQPMADQPETLAEQYVSGDLEGDYY
;
A
#
# COMPACT_ATOMS: atom_id res chain seq x y z
N MET A 1 9.00 6.85 -12.01
CA MET A 1 9.57 5.62 -11.45
C MET A 1 9.34 5.67 -9.95
N VAL A 2 8.77 4.62 -9.36
CA VAL A 2 8.43 4.57 -7.92
C VAL A 2 9.68 4.63 -7.05
N ASP A 3 9.68 5.52 -6.06
CA ASP A 3 10.73 5.63 -5.05
C ASP A 3 10.21 5.42 -3.61
N ALA A 4 11.13 5.48 -2.64
CA ALA A 4 10.78 5.28 -1.23
C ALA A 4 9.89 6.41 -0.67
N GLN A 5 10.00 7.62 -1.22
CA GLN A 5 9.18 8.75 -0.80
C GLN A 5 7.73 8.55 -1.25
N ASP A 6 7.50 8.05 -2.46
CA ASP A 6 6.15 7.72 -2.95
C ASP A 6 5.44 6.73 -2.01
N VAL A 7 6.12 5.67 -1.61
CA VAL A 7 5.57 4.67 -0.67
C VAL A 7 5.30 5.28 0.70
N ARG A 8 6.16 6.20 1.17
CA ARG A 8 5.97 6.91 2.44
C ARG A 8 4.77 7.83 2.41
N ASP A 9 4.59 8.56 1.31
CA ASP A 9 3.47 9.48 1.14
C ASP A 9 2.15 8.71 1.12
N VAL A 10 2.11 7.55 0.45
CA VAL A 10 0.95 6.64 0.47
C VAL A 10 0.66 6.09 1.87
N LEU A 11 1.69 5.75 2.65
CA LEU A 11 1.54 5.28 4.03
C LEU A 11 1.37 6.41 5.06
N ALA A 12 0.88 7.58 4.63
CA ALA A 12 0.64 8.75 5.47
C ALA A 12 1.85 9.15 6.34
N LYS A 13 3.04 9.08 5.76
CA LYS A 13 4.33 9.41 6.42
C LYS A 13 4.63 8.53 7.64
N LEU A 14 4.38 7.23 7.53
CA LEU A 14 4.86 6.24 8.50
C LEU A 14 6.33 6.55 8.86
N SER A 15 6.62 6.77 10.15
CA SER A 15 7.94 7.25 10.59
C SER A 15 9.08 6.34 10.13
N THR A 16 10.21 6.94 9.72
CA THR A 16 11.46 6.24 9.36
C THR A 16 11.99 5.34 10.48
N LEU A 17 11.65 5.64 11.74
CA LEU A 17 11.99 4.81 12.90
C LEU A 17 11.20 3.50 12.97
N ARG A 18 10.00 3.48 12.36
CA ARG A 18 9.13 2.29 12.32
C ARG A 18 9.53 1.38 11.17
N VAL A 19 9.76 1.98 9.99
CA VAL A 19 10.22 1.32 8.78
C VAL A 19 11.34 2.15 8.15
N HIS A 20 12.54 1.58 8.07
CA HIS A 20 13.70 2.20 7.41
C HIS A 20 13.52 2.24 5.89
N ASP A 21 14.10 3.26 5.22
CA ASP A 21 14.09 3.38 3.75
C ASP A 21 14.67 2.15 3.05
N ASP A 22 15.71 1.55 3.63
CA ASP A 22 16.28 0.29 3.13
C ASP A 22 15.26 -0.84 3.05
N THR A 23 14.30 -0.87 3.98
CA THR A 23 13.22 -1.87 3.95
C THR A 23 12.27 -1.57 2.81
N ILE A 24 11.91 -0.30 2.62
CA ILE A 24 11.02 0.16 1.53
C ILE A 24 11.66 -0.14 0.18
N ASN A 25 12.94 0.23 -0.01
CA ASN A 25 13.68 -0.03 -1.24
C ASN A 25 13.75 -1.52 -1.59
N LYS A 26 13.90 -2.41 -0.60
CA LYS A 26 13.81 -3.86 -0.81
C LYS A 26 12.42 -4.29 -1.27
N GLN A 27 11.36 -3.72 -0.68
CA GLN A 27 9.99 -4.03 -1.12
C GLN A 27 9.67 -3.47 -2.51
N ILE A 28 10.22 -2.31 -2.88
CA ILE A 28 10.14 -1.76 -4.24
C ILE A 28 10.84 -2.70 -5.23
N GLY A 29 12.04 -3.20 -4.89
CA GLY A 29 12.74 -4.19 -5.72
C GLY A 29 11.90 -5.45 -5.96
N LEU A 30 11.29 -6.00 -4.91
CA LEU A 30 10.36 -7.13 -5.03
C LEU A 30 9.12 -6.79 -5.86
N ALA A 31 8.53 -5.61 -5.67
CA ALA A 31 7.39 -5.15 -6.44
C ALA A 31 7.72 -5.04 -7.94
N ASN A 32 8.90 -4.51 -8.28
CA ASN A 32 9.38 -4.44 -9.66
C ASN A 32 9.49 -5.84 -10.27
N THR A 33 10.12 -6.78 -9.57
CA THR A 33 10.22 -8.18 -10.04
C THR A 33 8.85 -8.83 -10.21
N ILE A 34 7.90 -8.60 -9.31
CA ILE A 34 6.54 -9.14 -9.43
C ILE A 34 5.84 -8.57 -10.67
N VAL A 35 5.90 -7.24 -10.86
CA VAL A 35 5.25 -6.60 -12.00
C VAL A 35 5.88 -7.03 -13.32
N GLU A 36 7.20 -7.08 -13.41
CA GLU A 36 7.90 -7.54 -14.61
C GLU A 36 7.54 -8.98 -14.99
N ASN A 37 7.46 -9.90 -14.02
CA ASN A 37 7.15 -11.31 -14.29
C ASN A 37 5.68 -11.57 -14.63
N GLU A 38 4.77 -10.72 -14.16
CA GLU A 38 3.33 -10.96 -14.21
C GLU A 38 2.61 -10.03 -15.19
N SER A 39 3.28 -9.00 -15.69
CA SER A 39 2.71 -8.08 -16.67
C SER A 39 2.56 -8.73 -18.04
N ALA A 40 1.41 -8.50 -18.66
CA ALA A 40 1.19 -8.78 -20.07
C ALA A 40 1.90 -7.74 -20.95
N ASP A 41 2.15 -8.11 -22.20
CA ASP A 41 2.69 -7.19 -23.19
C ASP A 41 1.68 -6.05 -23.47
N GLY A 42 2.17 -4.85 -23.79
CA GLY A 42 1.31 -3.73 -24.20
C GLY A 42 0.57 -3.00 -23.07
N ILE A 43 0.81 -3.34 -21.80
CA ILE A 43 0.30 -2.58 -20.65
C ILE A 43 0.96 -1.19 -20.61
N LEU A 44 0.15 -0.16 -20.34
CA LEU A 44 0.63 1.20 -20.19
C LEU A 44 1.62 1.32 -19.02
N GLU A 45 2.72 2.02 -19.22
CA GLU A 45 3.74 2.23 -18.17
C GLU A 45 3.15 2.86 -16.90
N ALA A 46 2.18 3.78 -17.04
CA ALA A 46 1.48 4.36 -15.89
C ALA A 46 0.73 3.32 -15.04
N THR A 47 0.17 2.29 -15.67
CA THR A 47 -0.50 1.17 -14.98
C THR A 47 0.53 0.29 -14.27
N LEU A 48 1.67 0.03 -14.91
CA LEU A 48 2.78 -0.72 -14.31
C LEU A 48 3.36 0.03 -13.10
N GLU A 49 3.55 1.35 -13.22
CA GLU A 49 4.05 2.20 -12.15
C GLU A 49 3.09 2.24 -10.96
N SER A 50 1.79 2.39 -11.22
CA SER A 50 0.77 2.35 -10.18
C SER A 50 0.71 0.97 -9.49
N ALA A 51 0.83 -0.13 -10.25
CA ALA A 51 0.91 -1.47 -9.69
C ALA A 51 2.15 -1.65 -8.82
N ARG A 52 3.33 -1.20 -9.26
CA ARG A 52 4.57 -1.23 -8.47
C ARG A 52 4.40 -0.50 -7.14
N LEU A 53 3.80 0.70 -7.15
CA LEU A 53 3.56 1.50 -5.95
C LEU A 53 2.64 0.77 -4.96
N VAL A 54 1.50 0.26 -5.44
CA VAL A 54 0.53 -0.45 -4.59
C VAL A 54 1.12 -1.73 -4.00
N ILE A 55 1.83 -2.52 -4.81
CA ILE A 55 2.49 -3.75 -4.37
C ILE A 55 3.59 -3.43 -3.34
N ALA A 56 4.44 -2.44 -3.62
CA ALA A 56 5.50 -2.03 -2.70
C ALA A 56 4.92 -1.54 -1.35
N THR A 57 3.81 -0.80 -1.40
CA THR A 57 3.07 -0.32 -0.22
C THR A 57 2.54 -1.49 0.61
N HIS A 58 1.84 -2.43 -0.02
CA HIS A 58 1.34 -3.62 0.65
C HIS A 58 2.46 -4.45 1.29
N LEU A 59 3.54 -4.71 0.55
CA LEU A 59 4.68 -5.47 1.05
C LEU A 59 5.37 -4.76 2.23
N THR A 60 5.49 -3.44 2.17
CA THR A 60 6.06 -2.63 3.26
C THR A 60 5.20 -2.71 4.51
N LEU A 61 3.88 -2.59 4.37
CA LEU A 61 2.97 -2.68 5.50
C LEU A 61 2.93 -4.11 6.08
N ALA A 62 3.01 -5.14 5.24
CA ALA A 62 3.09 -6.53 5.67
C ALA A 62 4.37 -6.80 6.49
N ALA A 63 5.51 -6.27 6.03
CA ALA A 63 6.78 -6.37 6.76
C ALA A 63 6.71 -5.64 8.12
N TYR A 64 6.05 -4.49 8.18
CA TYR A 64 5.83 -3.76 9.42
C TYR A 64 4.90 -4.52 10.38
N ALA A 65 3.79 -5.07 9.89
CA ALA A 65 2.87 -5.89 10.69
C ALA A 65 3.58 -7.11 11.28
N ALA A 66 4.39 -7.82 10.49
CA ALA A 66 5.18 -8.97 10.96
C ALA A 66 6.21 -8.57 12.04
N LYS A 67 6.80 -7.38 11.95
CA LYS A 67 7.70 -6.84 12.99
C LYS A 67 6.92 -6.56 14.28
N LEU A 68 5.73 -5.96 14.19
CA LEU A 68 4.88 -5.68 15.35
C LEU A 68 4.44 -6.95 16.06
N GLU A 69 3.96 -7.93 15.31
CA GLU A 69 3.56 -9.24 15.82
C GLU A 69 4.69 -9.91 16.60
N ARG A 70 5.93 -9.86 16.08
CA ARG A 70 7.11 -10.41 16.79
C ARG A 70 7.47 -9.65 18.06
N SER A 71 7.24 -8.34 18.10
CA SER A 71 7.60 -7.49 19.25
C SER A 71 6.55 -7.45 20.36
N VAL A 72 5.26 -7.45 20.01
CA VAL A 72 4.14 -7.22 20.93
C VAL A 72 3.25 -8.47 21.06
N GLY A 73 3.44 -9.49 20.21
CA GLY A 73 2.65 -10.71 20.19
C GLY A 73 1.32 -10.60 19.42
N ALA A 74 0.99 -9.41 18.90
CA ALA A 74 -0.21 -9.17 18.11
C ALA A 74 -0.01 -8.00 17.14
N VAL A 75 -0.79 -7.99 16.06
CA VAL A 75 -0.89 -6.87 15.12
C VAL A 75 -2.06 -5.98 15.57
N PRO A 76 -1.88 -4.66 15.73
CA PRO A 76 -2.97 -3.73 16.02
C PRO A 76 -4.09 -3.80 14.97
N ALA A 77 -5.35 -3.62 15.38
CA ALA A 77 -6.51 -3.77 14.51
C ALA A 77 -6.50 -2.78 13.32
N GLU A 78 -5.96 -1.58 13.53
CA GLU A 78 -5.81 -0.55 12.53
C GLU A 78 -4.81 -0.98 11.44
N VAL A 79 -3.67 -1.55 11.85
CA VAL A 79 -2.65 -2.08 10.94
C VAL A 79 -3.19 -3.27 10.16
N ALA A 80 -3.97 -4.15 10.81
CA ALA A 80 -4.62 -5.28 10.15
C ALA A 80 -5.64 -4.81 9.10
N SER A 81 -6.42 -3.77 9.40
CA SER A 81 -7.42 -3.19 8.50
C SER A 81 -6.76 -2.55 7.28
N GLN A 82 -5.70 -1.76 7.49
CA GLN A 82 -4.92 -1.19 6.39
C GLN A 82 -4.24 -2.28 5.55
N LEU A 83 -3.73 -3.34 6.18
CA LEU A 83 -3.11 -4.46 5.47
C LEU A 83 -4.13 -5.16 4.56
N ALA A 84 -5.37 -5.35 5.03
CA ALA A 84 -6.46 -5.91 4.24
C ALA A 84 -6.82 -5.00 3.06
N PHE A 85 -6.96 -3.68 3.28
CA PHE A 85 -7.22 -2.72 2.22
C PHE A 85 -6.15 -2.76 1.12
N TRP A 86 -4.87 -2.66 1.50
CA TRP A 86 -3.76 -2.67 0.56
C TRP A 86 -3.60 -4.01 -0.15
N LYS A 87 -3.98 -5.12 0.50
CA LYS A 87 -4.07 -6.43 -0.15
C LYS A 87 -5.12 -6.44 -1.26
N THR A 88 -6.31 -5.88 -1.01
CA THR A 88 -7.36 -5.76 -2.02
C THR A 88 -6.91 -4.89 -3.19
N GLN A 89 -6.29 -3.73 -2.92
CA GLN A 89 -5.75 -2.87 -3.98
C GLN A 89 -4.67 -3.59 -4.79
N ARG A 90 -3.76 -4.30 -4.11
CA ARG A 90 -2.75 -5.13 -4.78
C ARG A 90 -3.40 -6.14 -5.72
N ASP A 91 -4.40 -6.88 -5.27
CA ASP A 91 -5.05 -7.92 -6.08
C ASP A 91 -5.77 -7.34 -7.30
N ILE A 92 -6.38 -6.16 -7.16
CA ILE A 92 -6.98 -5.40 -8.26
C ILE A 92 -5.91 -4.99 -9.29
N HIS A 93 -4.83 -4.35 -8.85
CA HIS A 93 -3.73 -3.92 -9.73
C HIS A 93 -3.02 -5.10 -10.40
N MET A 94 -2.83 -6.22 -9.69
CA MET A 94 -2.35 -7.46 -10.28
C MET A 94 -3.30 -7.99 -11.36
N GLY A 95 -4.62 -7.86 -11.17
CA GLY A 95 -5.61 -8.19 -12.18
C GLY A 95 -5.50 -7.33 -13.44
N TYR A 96 -5.15 -6.05 -13.29
CA TYR A 96 -4.95 -5.13 -14.43
C TYR A 96 -3.69 -5.45 -15.23
N ILE A 97 -2.56 -5.71 -14.56
CA ILE A 97 -1.30 -5.97 -15.28
C ILE A 97 -1.26 -7.37 -15.91
N LYS A 98 -1.98 -8.35 -15.34
CA LYS A 98 -2.03 -9.73 -15.86
C LYS A 98 -2.94 -9.91 -17.07
N ARG A 99 -3.93 -9.03 -17.25
CA ARG A 99 -4.88 -9.12 -18.37
C ARG A 99 -4.30 -8.32 -19.52
N ASP A 100 -3.97 -9.01 -20.61
CA ASP A 100 -3.62 -8.44 -21.93
C ASP A 100 -4.85 -7.76 -22.59
N THR A 101 -5.58 -6.95 -21.84
CA THR A 101 -6.80 -6.31 -22.30
C THR A 101 -6.89 -4.94 -21.66
N PRO A 102 -6.94 -3.86 -22.46
CA PRO A 102 -6.99 -2.50 -21.96
C PRO A 102 -8.38 -2.22 -21.38
N THR A 103 -8.64 -2.71 -20.17
CA THR A 103 -9.79 -2.25 -19.39
C THR A 103 -9.41 -0.94 -18.71
N ILE A 104 -9.69 0.16 -19.40
CA ILE A 104 -9.76 1.49 -18.78
C ILE A 104 -10.96 1.44 -17.83
N GLN A 105 -10.70 1.32 -16.53
CA GLN A 105 -11.68 1.69 -15.50
C GLN A 105 -11.16 2.93 -14.77
N PRO A 106 -12.02 3.95 -14.56
CA PRO A 106 -11.65 5.12 -13.78
C PRO A 106 -11.29 4.69 -12.35
N MET A 107 -10.24 5.28 -11.79
CA MET A 107 -9.91 5.15 -10.38
C MET A 107 -11.17 5.47 -9.58
N ALA A 108 -11.67 4.50 -8.82
CA ALA A 108 -12.74 4.76 -7.87
C ALA A 108 -12.21 5.80 -6.87
N ASP A 109 -12.98 6.85 -6.63
CA ASP A 109 -12.67 7.85 -5.61
C ASP A 109 -12.37 7.13 -4.30
N GLN A 110 -11.24 7.45 -3.68
CA GLN A 110 -10.94 6.97 -2.34
C GLN A 110 -12.09 7.40 -1.41
N PRO A 111 -12.70 6.48 -0.64
CA PRO A 111 -13.50 6.90 0.49
C PRO A 111 -12.60 7.73 1.43
N GLU A 112 -13.12 8.87 1.86
CA GLU A 112 -12.55 9.92 2.72
C GLU A 112 -11.17 9.64 3.33
N THR A 113 -10.28 10.62 3.17
CA THR A 113 -8.91 10.52 3.66
C THR A 113 -8.88 10.30 5.18
N LEU A 114 -7.88 9.53 5.68
CA LEU A 114 -7.63 9.35 7.13
C LEU A 114 -7.51 10.69 7.90
N ALA A 115 -7.19 11.78 7.20
CA ALA A 115 -7.12 13.13 7.76
C ALA A 115 -8.51 13.74 8.01
N GLU A 116 -9.50 13.45 7.15
CA GLU A 116 -10.88 13.95 7.30
C GLU A 116 -11.64 13.21 8.40
N GLN A 117 -11.39 11.90 8.57
CA GLN A 117 -11.90 11.12 9.70
C GLN A 117 -11.32 11.57 11.06
N TYR A 118 -10.14 12.21 11.05
CA TYR A 118 -9.53 12.79 12.26
C TYR A 118 -10.16 14.12 12.65
N VAL A 119 -10.75 14.84 11.69
CA VAL A 119 -11.39 16.16 11.88
C VAL A 119 -12.89 16.02 12.16
N SER A 120 -13.53 14.92 11.76
CA SER A 120 -14.98 14.70 11.94
C SER A 120 -15.40 14.22 13.33
N GLY A 121 -14.47 14.05 14.28
CA GLY A 121 -14.76 14.10 15.72
C GLY A 121 -15.54 12.92 16.30
N ASP A 122 -14.92 11.74 16.40
CA ASP A 122 -15.46 10.63 17.22
C ASP A 122 -14.43 10.00 18.18
N LEU A 123 -13.45 10.80 18.63
CA LEU A 123 -12.57 10.46 19.74
C LEU A 123 -12.36 11.64 20.70
N GLU A 124 -13.38 12.48 20.90
CA GLU A 124 -13.57 13.04 22.24
C GLU A 124 -14.26 11.97 23.08
N GLY A 125 -13.43 11.08 23.64
CA GLY A 125 -13.79 10.40 24.87
C GLY A 125 -13.96 11.44 25.96
N ASP A 126 -15.10 12.13 25.94
CA ASP A 126 -15.64 12.87 27.07
C ASP A 126 -15.92 11.83 28.16
N TYR A 127 -14.95 11.70 29.06
CA TYR A 127 -15.14 11.09 30.36
C TYR A 127 -15.99 12.05 31.21
N TYR A 128 -17.29 11.79 31.30
CA TYR A 128 -18.10 12.06 32.49
C TYR A 128 -19.16 10.97 32.70
#